data_AF-A0A5B0QF55-F1
#
_entry.id   AF-A0A5B0QF55-F1
#
_cell.length_a   1.000
_cell.length_b   1.000
_cell.length_c   1.000
_cell.angle_alpha   90.00
_cell.angle_beta   90.00
_cell.angle_gamma   90.00
#
_symmetry.space_group_name_H-M   'P 1'
#
loop_
_entity.id
_entity.type
_entity.pdbx_description
1 polymer ?
#
loop_
_entity_poly.entity_id
_entity_poly.type
_entity_poly.pdbx_seq_one_letter_code
_entity_poly.pdbx_strand_id
1 'polypeptide(L)'
;MGSHLGTQGKENIIKALQNRRPAVKKIIDMFNGLYEQFQQKYPEQHLSDAHDHPLTYDDFVEWEMDHPFWNDGLYHHMEAPWSIDPDVKTGINCILVLRRVQEEFELIAQELARAGGWAIATHSQLTETIVHITTRINLVKSDPNVATDRFDDLSFGVVSRIGKLELVQEELNLSLIDHGKLIEDWNDQVNSLWRQCQPSGNSAQFQQWTELIDKVKVDQSTVFPTLSAFSQPKNDVEDALEEAILGVGLDDGEDADEEWMSEGEEIS
;
A
#
# COMPACT_ATOMS: atom_id res chain seq x y z
N MET A 1 -25.53 7.51 7.37
CA MET A 1 -24.08 7.52 7.65
C MET A 1 -23.90 7.69 9.15
N GLY A 2 -23.48 6.62 9.85
CA GLY A 2 -23.37 6.61 11.32
C GLY A 2 -22.04 7.17 11.80
N SER A 3 -22.05 8.07 12.77
CA SER A 3 -20.83 8.66 13.34
C SER A 3 -19.98 7.57 14.01
N HIS A 4 -18.76 7.33 13.50
CA HIS A 4 -17.81 6.30 13.96
C HIS A 4 -17.31 6.44 15.42
N LEU A 5 -17.83 7.38 16.20
CA LEU A 5 -17.57 7.46 17.64
C LEU A 5 -18.75 6.87 18.42
N GLY A 6 -18.50 5.72 19.07
CA GLY A 6 -19.39 5.21 20.12
C GLY A 6 -19.58 6.22 21.25
N THR A 7 -20.66 6.08 22.02
CA THR A 7 -21.08 6.97 23.13
C THR A 7 -19.94 7.26 24.12
N GLN A 8 -19.17 6.23 24.46
CA GLN A 8 -18.04 6.34 25.38
C GLN A 8 -16.88 7.21 24.85
N GLY A 9 -16.65 7.19 23.52
CA GLY A 9 -15.66 8.06 22.87
C GLY A 9 -16.07 9.52 22.89
N LYS A 10 -17.37 9.80 22.66
CA LYS A 10 -17.92 11.17 22.74
C LYS A 10 -17.83 11.72 24.17
N GLU A 11 -18.15 10.91 25.18
CA GLU A 11 -18.04 11.31 26.59
C GLU A 11 -16.61 11.64 27.02
N ASN A 12 -15.62 10.86 26.56
CA ASN A 12 -14.22 11.11 26.88
C ASN A 12 -13.71 12.42 26.27
N ILE A 13 -14.14 12.75 25.05
CA ILE A 13 -13.80 14.03 24.40
C ILE A 13 -14.43 15.20 25.16
N ILE A 14 -15.71 15.09 25.53
CA ILE A 14 -16.40 16.14 26.29
C ILE A 14 -15.73 16.36 27.65
N LYS A 15 -15.37 15.29 28.37
CA LYS A 15 -14.61 15.39 29.64
C LYS A 15 -13.25 16.05 29.45
N ALA A 16 -12.52 15.70 28.38
CA ALA A 16 -11.23 16.31 28.09
C ALA A 16 -11.35 17.81 27.77
N LEU A 17 -12.38 18.23 27.03
CA LEU A 17 -12.66 19.64 26.76
C LEU A 17 -13.04 20.40 28.04
N GLN A 18 -13.91 19.83 28.88
CA GLN A 18 -14.29 20.42 30.16
C GLN A 18 -13.10 20.59 31.10
N ASN A 19 -12.19 19.62 31.15
CA ASN A 19 -10.97 19.70 31.97
C ASN A 19 -10.03 20.83 31.52
N ARG A 20 -10.08 21.24 30.25
CA ARG A 20 -9.26 22.34 29.72
C ARG A 20 -9.88 23.73 29.93
N ARG A 21 -11.20 23.83 30.16
CA ARG A 21 -11.92 25.10 30.36
C ARG A 21 -11.27 26.03 31.39
N PRO A 22 -10.82 25.59 32.58
CA PRO A 22 -10.18 26.47 33.56
C PRO A 22 -8.85 27.07 33.07
N ALA A 23 -8.05 26.28 32.34
CA ALA A 23 -6.78 26.75 31.78
C ALA A 23 -7.01 27.78 30.68
N VAL A 24 -8.00 27.56 29.82
CA VAL A 24 -8.38 28.51 28.76
C VAL A 24 -8.91 29.80 29.36
N LYS A 25 -9.78 29.75 30.37
CA LYS A 25 -10.26 30.94 31.10
C LYS A 25 -9.10 31.78 31.63
N LYS A 26 -8.09 31.15 32.26
CA LYS A 26 -6.91 31.85 32.75
C LYS A 26 -6.13 32.58 31.64
N ILE A 27 -6.04 31.97 30.45
CA ILE A 27 -5.39 32.59 29.28
C ILE A 27 -6.22 33.77 28.77
N ILE A 28 -7.55 33.62 28.71
CA ILE A 28 -8.47 34.70 28.33
C ILE A 28 -8.37 35.88 29.30
N ASP A 29 -8.34 35.63 30.61
CA ASP A 29 -8.18 36.68 31.63
C ASP A 29 -6.85 37.43 31.46
N MET A 30 -5.76 36.69 31.18
CA MET A 30 -4.46 37.28 30.91
C MET A 30 -4.47 38.11 29.62
N PHE A 31 -5.12 37.62 28.56
CA PHE A 31 -5.29 38.35 27.31
C PHE A 31 -6.04 39.66 27.54
N ASN A 32 -7.20 39.63 28.22
CA ASN A 32 -7.99 40.82 28.52
C ASN A 32 -7.18 41.86 29.31
N GLY A 33 -6.41 41.42 30.30
CA GLY A 33 -5.54 42.31 31.08
C GLY A 33 -4.41 42.95 30.25
N LEU A 34 -3.83 42.20 29.31
CA LEU A 34 -2.81 42.73 28.39
C LEU A 34 -3.42 43.68 27.35
N TYR A 35 -4.60 43.35 26.85
CA TYR A 35 -5.36 44.18 25.92
C TYR A 35 -5.69 45.54 26.52
N GLU A 36 -6.16 45.55 27.77
CA GLU A 36 -6.45 46.80 28.49
C GLU A 36 -5.19 47.66 28.69
N GLN A 37 -4.08 47.05 29.09
CA GLN A 37 -2.79 47.75 29.22
C GLN A 37 -2.31 48.33 27.88
N PHE A 38 -2.51 47.61 26.80
CA PHE A 38 -2.15 48.06 25.46
C PHE A 38 -3.00 49.27 25.04
N GLN A 39 -4.31 49.20 25.21
CA GLN A 39 -5.26 50.30 24.93
C GLN A 39 -4.93 51.56 25.72
N GLN A 40 -4.64 51.42 27.02
CA GLN A 40 -4.23 52.55 27.86
C GLN A 40 -2.93 53.22 27.37
N LYS A 41 -2.00 52.42 26.83
CA LYS A 41 -0.71 52.91 26.36
C LYS A 41 -0.76 53.52 24.95
N TYR A 42 -1.66 53.04 24.09
CA TYR A 42 -1.79 53.43 22.69
C TYR A 42 -3.23 53.79 22.31
N PRO A 43 -3.80 54.88 22.86
CA PRO A 43 -5.22 55.21 22.71
C PRO A 43 -5.65 55.61 21.28
N GLU A 44 -4.69 55.96 20.41
CA GLU A 44 -4.95 56.30 19.00
C GLU A 44 -4.91 55.09 18.06
N GLN A 45 -4.48 53.91 18.55
CA GLN A 45 -4.49 52.68 17.77
C GLN A 45 -5.86 52.02 17.87
N HIS A 46 -6.65 52.17 16.79
CA HIS A 46 -7.87 51.42 16.61
C HIS A 46 -7.55 49.94 16.42
N LEU A 47 -7.98 49.11 17.37
CA LEU A 47 -7.89 47.66 17.28
C LEU A 47 -9.03 47.12 16.41
N SER A 48 -8.92 45.88 15.94
CA SER A 48 -10.00 45.27 15.16
C SER A 48 -11.30 45.24 15.96
N ASP A 49 -12.39 45.71 15.35
CA ASP A 49 -13.76 45.64 15.88
C ASP A 49 -14.34 44.22 15.84
N ALA A 50 -13.49 43.19 15.74
CA ALA A 50 -13.89 41.81 15.52
C ALA A 50 -14.65 41.19 16.69
N HIS A 51 -14.52 41.72 17.91
CA HIS A 51 -15.29 41.25 19.06
C HIS A 51 -15.38 42.30 20.20
N ASP A 52 -16.40 42.17 21.04
CA ASP A 52 -16.63 43.01 22.22
C ASP A 52 -15.71 42.63 23.40
N HIS A 53 -14.78 43.52 23.76
CA HIS A 53 -13.92 43.34 24.94
C HIS A 53 -14.66 43.69 26.25
N PRO A 54 -14.45 42.94 27.35
CA PRO A 54 -13.51 41.82 27.52
C PRO A 54 -14.01 40.49 26.95
N LEU A 55 -13.08 39.69 26.43
CA LEU A 55 -13.36 38.36 25.88
C LEU A 55 -13.83 37.39 26.97
N THR A 56 -14.91 36.67 26.72
CA THR A 56 -15.33 35.57 27.59
C THR A 56 -15.03 34.21 26.97
N TYR A 57 -14.99 33.17 27.81
CA TYR A 57 -14.80 31.80 27.32
C TYR A 57 -15.95 31.33 26.43
N ASP A 58 -17.17 31.76 26.74
CA ASP A 58 -18.36 31.30 26.02
C ASP A 58 -18.39 31.94 24.61
N ASP A 59 -17.95 33.19 24.47
CA ASP A 59 -17.76 33.80 23.13
C ASP A 59 -16.60 33.16 22.38
N PHE A 60 -15.47 32.91 23.06
CA PHE A 60 -14.27 32.35 22.46
C PHE A 60 -14.48 30.94 21.87
N VAL A 61 -15.28 30.10 22.54
CA VAL A 61 -15.50 28.72 22.08
C VAL A 61 -16.41 28.63 20.84
N GLU A 62 -17.18 29.68 20.59
CA GLU A 62 -18.05 29.79 19.41
C GLU A 62 -17.30 30.26 18.16
N TRP A 63 -16.07 30.76 18.30
CA TRP A 63 -15.30 31.25 17.17
C TRP A 63 -14.82 30.14 16.25
N GLU A 64 -15.15 30.28 14.97
CA GLU A 64 -14.64 29.43 13.91
C GLU A 64 -13.18 29.78 13.57
N MET A 65 -12.50 28.90 12.82
CA MET A 65 -11.06 29.03 12.50
C MET A 65 -10.74 30.24 11.62
N ASP A 66 -11.73 30.76 10.90
CA ASP A 66 -11.63 31.93 10.02
C ASP A 66 -12.06 33.23 10.73
N HIS A 67 -12.39 33.18 12.02
CA HIS A 67 -12.78 34.36 12.79
C HIS A 67 -11.71 35.46 12.68
N PRO A 68 -12.09 36.74 12.46
CA PRO A 68 -11.14 37.83 12.22
C PRO A 68 -10.10 38.03 13.32
N PHE A 69 -10.37 37.58 14.55
CA PHE A 69 -9.40 37.53 15.65
C PHE A 69 -8.08 36.84 15.26
N TRP A 70 -8.14 35.72 14.52
CA TRP A 70 -6.95 34.95 14.13
C TRP A 70 -6.11 35.64 13.04
N ASN A 71 -6.71 36.59 12.32
CA ASN A 71 -6.11 37.31 11.21
C ASN A 71 -5.97 38.80 11.48
N ASP A 72 -6.16 39.24 12.74
CA ASP A 72 -6.06 40.63 13.09
C ASP A 72 -4.63 41.12 12.82
N GLY A 73 -4.53 42.16 11.99
CA GLY A 73 -3.29 42.81 11.57
C GLY A 73 -2.50 43.37 12.75
N LEU A 74 -3.12 43.47 13.93
CA LEU A 74 -2.46 43.86 15.18
C LEU A 74 -1.29 42.94 15.57
N TYR A 75 -1.39 41.64 15.28
CA TYR A 75 -0.35 40.66 15.61
C TYR A 75 0.53 40.28 14.41
N HIS A 76 0.12 40.66 13.19
CA HIS A 76 0.85 40.41 11.96
C HIS A 76 1.80 41.57 11.64
N HIS A 77 2.82 41.78 12.47
CA HIS A 77 3.96 42.63 12.12
C HIS A 77 5.11 41.78 11.57
N MET A 78 4.88 41.13 10.43
CA MET A 78 5.98 40.50 9.71
C MET A 78 6.44 41.45 8.60
N GLU A 79 7.18 42.50 8.96
CA GLU A 79 7.94 43.32 8.01
C GLU A 79 9.08 42.54 7.32
N ALA A 80 9.27 41.28 7.73
CA ALA A 80 10.29 40.40 7.17
C ALA A 80 10.00 40.09 5.69
N PRO A 81 11.01 40.13 4.81
CA PRO A 81 10.83 39.95 3.37
C PRO A 81 10.07 38.67 2.98
N TRP A 82 10.25 37.57 3.72
CA TRP A 82 9.54 36.31 3.45
C TRP A 82 8.02 36.39 3.64
N SER A 83 7.50 37.40 4.35
CA SER A 83 6.07 37.58 4.61
C SER A 83 5.40 38.60 3.68
N ILE A 84 6.17 39.50 3.08
CA ILE A 84 5.65 40.59 2.23
C ILE A 84 6.06 40.41 0.76
N ASP A 85 7.33 40.10 0.49
CA ASP A 85 7.91 40.06 -0.85
C ASP A 85 7.50 38.77 -1.60
N PRO A 86 6.76 38.88 -2.73
CA PRO A 86 6.36 37.73 -3.54
C PRO A 86 7.53 36.93 -4.11
N ASP A 87 8.64 37.59 -4.46
CA ASP A 87 9.82 36.93 -5.02
C ASP A 87 10.56 36.15 -3.94
N VAL A 88 10.63 36.67 -2.71
CA VAL A 88 11.21 35.95 -1.57
C VAL A 88 10.37 34.71 -1.23
N LYS A 89 9.03 34.83 -1.22
CA LYS A 89 8.13 33.68 -1.03
C LYS A 89 8.32 32.63 -2.11
N THR A 90 8.41 33.07 -3.36
CA THR A 90 8.63 32.18 -4.51
C THR A 90 9.98 31.49 -4.40
N GLY A 91 11.05 32.22 -4.08
CA GLY A 91 12.39 31.67 -3.87
C GLY A 91 12.44 30.63 -2.75
N ILE A 92 11.80 30.89 -1.61
CA ILE A 92 11.68 29.91 -0.51
C ILE A 92 10.96 28.65 -0.99
N ASN A 93 9.84 28.81 -1.71
CA ASN A 93 9.10 27.68 -2.25
C ASN A 93 9.97 26.86 -3.23
N CYS A 94 10.65 27.51 -4.17
CA CYS A 94 11.58 26.86 -5.09
C CYS A 94 12.67 26.05 -4.35
N ILE A 95 13.28 26.60 -3.30
CA ILE A 95 14.28 25.88 -2.49
C ILE A 95 13.65 24.68 -1.77
N LEU A 96 12.46 24.83 -1.21
CA LEU A 96 11.75 23.72 -0.55
C LEU A 96 11.39 22.61 -1.54
N VAL A 97 10.92 22.96 -2.74
CA VAL A 97 10.64 22.00 -3.81
C VAL A 97 11.91 21.28 -4.25
N LEU A 98 13.03 22.00 -4.41
CA LEU A 98 14.32 21.38 -4.75
C LEU A 98 14.77 20.39 -3.67
N ARG A 99 14.66 20.77 -2.38
CA ARG A 99 14.96 19.85 -1.28
C ARG A 99 14.04 18.64 -1.28
N ARG A 100 12.75 18.85 -1.52
CA ARG A 100 11.79 17.75 -1.60
C ARG A 100 12.13 16.79 -2.74
N VAL A 101 12.46 17.30 -3.92
CA VAL A 101 12.88 16.48 -5.06
C VAL A 101 14.11 15.65 -4.70
N GLN A 102 15.10 16.25 -4.02
CA GLN A 102 16.28 15.52 -3.56
C GLN A 102 15.92 14.39 -2.58
N GLU A 103 15.03 14.64 -1.61
CA GLU A 103 14.52 13.62 -0.69
C GLU A 103 13.82 12.48 -1.44
N GLU A 104 12.99 12.79 -2.45
CA GLU A 104 12.31 11.76 -3.25
C GLU A 104 13.30 10.90 -4.03
N PHE A 105 14.38 11.47 -4.58
CA PHE A 105 15.44 10.69 -5.23
C PHE A 105 16.14 9.73 -4.25
N GLU A 106 16.38 10.17 -3.01
CA GLU A 106 16.95 9.32 -1.96
C GLU A 106 16.00 8.18 -1.56
N LEU A 107 14.70 8.45 -1.47
CA LEU A 107 13.68 7.43 -1.21
C LEU A 107 13.59 6.42 -2.35
N ILE A 108 13.57 6.87 -3.61
CA ILE A 108 13.60 6.00 -4.79
C ILE A 108 14.87 5.13 -4.79
N ALA A 109 16.03 5.71 -4.43
CA ALA A 109 17.26 4.94 -4.32
C ALA A 109 17.17 3.84 -3.25
N GLN A 110 16.58 4.13 -2.09
CA GLN A 110 16.39 3.14 -1.03
C GLN A 110 15.44 2.02 -1.46
N GLU A 111 14.30 2.37 -2.06
CA GLU A 111 13.33 1.38 -2.53
C GLU A 111 13.88 0.54 -3.70
N LEU A 112 14.68 1.14 -4.58
CA LEU A 112 15.40 0.40 -5.63
C LEU A 112 16.37 -0.62 -5.05
N ALA A 113 17.16 -0.22 -4.05
CA ALA A 113 18.09 -1.13 -3.36
C ALA A 113 17.33 -2.27 -2.65
N ARG A 114 16.18 -1.96 -2.05
CA ARG A 114 15.30 -2.95 -1.40
C ARG A 114 14.69 -3.92 -2.41
N ALA A 115 14.20 -3.44 -3.54
CA ALA A 115 13.65 -4.25 -4.62
C ALA A 115 14.72 -5.18 -5.23
N GLY A 116 15.91 -4.64 -5.51
CA GLY A 116 17.05 -5.44 -5.99
C GLY A 116 17.46 -6.51 -4.97
N GLY A 117 17.59 -6.13 -3.69
CA GLY A 117 17.89 -7.08 -2.61
C GLY A 117 16.84 -8.18 -2.45
N TRP A 118 15.55 -7.84 -2.56
CA TRP A 118 14.46 -8.82 -2.58
C TRP A 118 14.58 -9.78 -3.77
N ALA A 119 14.85 -9.27 -4.97
CA ALA A 119 14.95 -10.10 -6.17
C ALA A 119 16.10 -11.11 -6.07
N ILE A 120 17.27 -10.67 -5.60
CA ILE A 120 18.45 -11.51 -5.37
C ILE A 120 18.16 -12.58 -4.32
N ALA A 121 17.63 -12.19 -3.16
CA ALA A 121 17.35 -13.12 -2.06
C ALA A 121 16.30 -14.16 -2.47
N THR A 122 15.25 -13.74 -3.17
CA THR A 122 14.17 -14.63 -3.65
C THR A 122 14.71 -15.64 -4.65
N HIS A 123 15.55 -15.21 -5.61
CA HIS A 123 16.16 -16.14 -6.58
C HIS A 123 17.05 -17.18 -5.89
N SER A 124 17.87 -16.76 -4.92
CA SER A 124 18.71 -17.68 -4.14
C SER A 124 17.86 -18.67 -3.37
N GLN A 125 16.83 -18.19 -2.65
CA GLN A 125 15.95 -19.02 -1.85
C GLN A 125 15.20 -20.04 -2.69
N LEU A 126 14.64 -19.64 -3.84
CA LEU A 126 13.97 -20.57 -4.77
C LEU A 126 14.94 -21.65 -5.24
N THR A 127 16.12 -21.25 -5.75
CA THR A 127 17.14 -22.19 -6.25
C THR A 127 17.57 -23.19 -5.18
N GLU A 128 17.90 -22.71 -3.97
CA GLU A 128 18.32 -23.55 -2.85
C GLU A 128 17.21 -24.51 -2.41
N THR A 129 15.97 -24.03 -2.39
CA THR A 129 14.80 -24.83 -2.02
C THR A 129 14.51 -25.93 -3.06
N ILE A 130 14.66 -25.62 -4.35
CA ILE A 130 14.55 -26.59 -5.45
C ILE A 130 15.63 -27.68 -5.34
N VAL A 131 16.88 -27.29 -5.08
CA VAL A 131 17.97 -28.26 -4.87
C VAL A 131 17.65 -29.17 -3.67
N HIS A 132 17.23 -28.58 -2.56
CA HIS A 132 16.88 -29.32 -1.36
C HIS A 132 15.74 -30.32 -1.60
N ILE A 133 14.64 -29.88 -2.22
CA ILE A 133 13.50 -30.78 -2.47
C ILE A 133 13.86 -31.88 -3.46
N THR A 134 14.70 -31.58 -4.46
CA THR A 134 15.22 -32.59 -5.39
C THR A 134 16.01 -33.68 -4.65
N THR A 135 16.90 -33.29 -3.73
CA THR A 135 17.63 -34.25 -2.87
C THR A 135 16.67 -35.05 -2.01
N ARG A 136 15.65 -34.43 -1.43
CA ARG A 136 14.63 -35.09 -0.61
C ARG A 136 13.83 -36.13 -1.39
N ILE A 137 13.38 -35.80 -2.59
CA ILE A 137 12.68 -36.73 -3.48
C ILE A 137 13.53 -37.98 -3.74
N ASN A 138 14.81 -37.81 -4.05
CA ASN A 138 15.72 -38.93 -4.29
C ASN A 138 15.94 -39.81 -3.04
N LEU A 139 16.01 -39.20 -1.85
CA LEU A 139 16.12 -39.92 -0.58
C LEU A 139 14.86 -40.73 -0.29
N VAL A 140 13.67 -40.14 -0.43
CA VAL A 140 12.39 -40.83 -0.19
C VAL A 140 12.15 -41.94 -1.23
N LYS A 141 12.58 -41.75 -2.49
CA LYS A 141 12.57 -42.79 -3.52
C LYS A 141 13.45 -44.00 -3.15
N SER A 142 14.57 -43.75 -2.44
CA SER A 142 15.54 -44.78 -2.07
C SER A 142 15.17 -45.50 -0.77
N ASP A 143 14.71 -44.77 0.25
CA ASP A 143 14.27 -45.30 1.53
C ASP A 143 12.98 -44.58 2.00
N PRO A 144 11.83 -45.27 1.98
CA PRO A 144 10.56 -44.71 2.45
C PRO A 144 10.55 -44.30 3.93
N ASN A 145 11.45 -44.85 4.76
CA ASN A 145 11.51 -44.60 6.20
C ASN A 145 12.36 -43.39 6.59
N VAL A 146 12.85 -42.61 5.62
CA VAL A 146 13.60 -41.38 5.89
C VAL A 146 12.78 -40.43 6.75
N ALA A 147 13.44 -39.78 7.72
CA ALA A 147 12.82 -38.82 8.63
C ALA A 147 12.00 -37.74 7.90
N THR A 148 10.95 -37.25 8.57
CA THR A 148 10.10 -36.18 8.05
C THR A 148 10.88 -34.86 7.93
N ASP A 149 10.49 -34.07 6.95
CA ASP A 149 11.06 -32.76 6.62
C ASP A 149 9.94 -31.71 6.58
N ARG A 150 10.30 -30.43 6.55
CA ARG A 150 9.35 -29.30 6.61
C ARG A 150 8.25 -29.33 5.54
N PHE A 151 8.49 -29.98 4.39
CA PHE A 151 7.50 -30.12 3.33
C PHE A 151 6.50 -31.27 3.58
N ASP A 152 6.85 -32.23 4.42
CA ASP A 152 5.98 -33.37 4.75
C ASP A 152 4.77 -32.93 5.60
N ASP A 153 4.93 -31.85 6.37
CA ASP A 153 3.90 -31.24 7.23
C ASP A 153 2.81 -30.49 6.44
N LEU A 154 3.02 -30.26 5.14
CA LEU A 154 2.07 -29.57 4.28
C LEU A 154 0.85 -30.47 3.98
N SER A 155 -0.35 -29.88 4.10
CA SER A 155 -1.61 -30.57 3.83
C SER A 155 -1.99 -30.47 2.36
N PHE A 156 -1.83 -31.57 1.62
CA PHE A 156 -2.23 -31.73 0.22
C PHE A 156 -3.39 -32.72 0.04
N GLY A 157 -4.15 -33.00 1.10
CA GLY A 157 -5.18 -34.04 1.06
C GLY A 157 -4.60 -35.44 0.87
N VAL A 158 -5.25 -36.28 0.06
CA VAL A 158 -4.90 -37.68 -0.18
C VAL A 158 -3.80 -37.80 -1.25
N VAL A 159 -2.64 -37.21 -0.97
CA VAL A 159 -1.46 -37.29 -1.84
C VAL A 159 -0.35 -38.03 -1.09
N SER A 160 0.31 -38.95 -1.79
CA SER A 160 1.45 -39.68 -1.25
C SER A 160 2.57 -38.71 -0.86
N ARG A 161 3.39 -39.10 0.13
CA ARG A 161 4.51 -38.27 0.58
C ARG A 161 5.39 -37.78 -0.57
N ILE A 162 5.71 -38.69 -1.50
CA ILE A 162 6.50 -38.40 -2.68
C ILE A 162 5.80 -37.45 -3.66
N GLY A 163 4.49 -37.66 -3.90
CA GLY A 163 3.71 -36.80 -4.77
C GLY A 163 3.59 -35.37 -4.24
N LYS A 164 3.53 -35.19 -2.92
CA LYS A 164 3.58 -33.86 -2.30
C LYS A 164 4.89 -33.13 -2.62
N LEU A 165 6.01 -33.82 -2.48
CA LEU A 165 7.32 -33.24 -2.75
C LEU A 165 7.47 -32.90 -4.24
N GLU A 166 6.98 -33.75 -5.14
CA GLU A 166 6.97 -33.50 -6.59
C GLU A 166 6.08 -32.30 -6.95
N LEU A 167 4.89 -32.16 -6.35
CA LEU A 167 4.02 -30.99 -6.55
C LEU A 167 4.67 -29.69 -6.06
N VAL A 168 5.28 -29.71 -4.87
CA VAL A 168 5.99 -28.52 -4.35
C VAL A 168 7.18 -28.17 -5.23
N GLN A 169 7.91 -29.17 -5.73
CA GLN A 169 9.03 -28.95 -6.64
C GLN A 169 8.55 -28.27 -7.93
N GLU A 170 7.44 -28.72 -8.49
CA GLU A 170 6.84 -28.15 -9.69
C GLU A 170 6.43 -26.68 -9.49
N GLU A 171 5.74 -26.38 -8.39
CA GLU A 171 5.35 -25.00 -8.06
C GLU A 171 6.57 -24.09 -7.88
N LEU A 172 7.63 -24.58 -7.21
CA LEU A 172 8.87 -23.81 -7.04
C LEU A 172 9.57 -23.55 -8.38
N ASN A 173 9.53 -24.52 -9.30
CA ASN A 173 10.10 -24.39 -10.64
C ASN A 173 9.33 -23.35 -11.47
N LEU A 174 7.99 -23.37 -11.43
CA LEU A 174 7.16 -22.35 -12.08
C LEU A 174 7.41 -20.97 -11.47
N SER A 175 7.45 -20.87 -10.14
CA SER A 175 7.79 -19.64 -9.42
C SER A 175 9.16 -19.10 -9.82
N LEU A 176 10.17 -19.97 -10.01
CA LEU A 176 11.51 -19.56 -10.47
C LEU A 176 11.49 -19.01 -11.89
N ILE A 177 10.70 -19.62 -12.78
CA ILE A 177 10.54 -19.14 -14.16
C ILE A 177 9.90 -17.76 -14.18
N ASP A 178 8.80 -17.57 -13.44
CA ASP A 178 8.08 -16.29 -13.41
C ASP A 178 8.89 -15.20 -12.71
N HIS A 179 9.62 -15.55 -11.65
CA HIS A 179 10.58 -14.64 -11.02
C HIS A 179 11.70 -14.23 -11.98
N GLY A 180 12.22 -15.16 -12.78
CA GLY A 180 13.21 -14.88 -13.82
C GLY A 180 12.70 -13.90 -14.88
N LYS A 181 11.47 -14.08 -15.39
CA LYS A 181 10.84 -13.15 -16.33
C LYS A 181 10.70 -11.76 -15.71
N LEU A 182 10.23 -11.68 -14.47
CA LEU A 182 10.07 -10.42 -13.74
C LEU A 182 11.40 -9.67 -13.61
N ILE A 183 12.49 -10.38 -13.28
CA ILE A 183 13.83 -9.80 -13.17
C ILE A 183 14.29 -9.21 -14.52
N GLU A 184 14.04 -9.91 -15.63
CA GLU A 184 14.39 -9.42 -16.96
C GLU A 184 13.58 -8.19 -17.35
N ASP A 185 12.26 -8.21 -17.14
CA ASP A 185 11.37 -7.09 -17.40
C ASP A 185 11.80 -5.83 -16.62
N TRP A 186 12.30 -6.01 -15.40
CA TRP A 186 12.76 -4.92 -14.55
C TRP A 186 14.14 -4.39 -14.92
N ASN A 187 14.95 -5.16 -15.66
CA ASN A 187 16.37 -4.88 -15.82
C ASN A 187 16.65 -3.48 -16.40
N ASP A 188 15.93 -3.07 -17.43
CA ASP A 188 16.16 -1.76 -18.05
C ASP A 188 15.81 -0.60 -17.12
N GLN A 189 14.70 -0.74 -16.38
CA GLN A 189 14.26 0.26 -15.41
C GLN A 189 15.24 0.35 -14.22
N VAL A 190 15.68 -0.80 -13.71
CA VAL A 190 16.68 -0.86 -12.63
C VAL A 190 17.99 -0.22 -13.07
N ASN A 191 18.49 -0.54 -14.27
CA ASN A 191 19.69 0.09 -14.82
C ASN A 191 19.56 1.60 -14.94
N SER A 192 18.41 2.09 -15.41
CA SER A 192 18.13 3.50 -15.58
C SER A 192 18.06 4.23 -14.24
N LEU A 193 17.24 3.74 -13.30
CA LEU A 193 17.05 4.32 -11.98
C LEU A 193 18.33 4.27 -11.15
N TRP A 194 19.14 3.21 -11.29
CA TRP A 194 20.40 3.08 -10.58
C TRP A 194 21.37 4.18 -10.95
N ARG A 195 21.50 4.50 -12.24
CA ARG A 195 22.36 5.59 -12.73
C ARG A 195 21.88 6.97 -12.29
N GLN A 196 20.57 7.15 -12.10
CA GLN A 196 19.96 8.43 -11.78
C GLN A 196 19.94 8.73 -10.28
N CYS A 197 19.71 7.70 -9.45
CA CYS A 197 19.35 7.90 -8.04
C CYS A 197 20.45 7.43 -7.06
N GLN A 198 21.36 6.53 -7.46
CA GLN A 198 22.25 5.89 -6.48
C GLN A 198 23.53 6.69 -6.21
N PRO A 199 23.96 6.80 -4.94
CA PRO A 199 25.26 7.37 -4.61
C PRO A 199 26.39 6.47 -5.12
N SER A 200 27.54 7.08 -5.41
CA SER A 200 28.72 6.43 -6.01
C SER A 200 29.33 5.27 -5.18
N GLY A 201 28.87 5.05 -3.95
CA GLY A 201 29.33 3.98 -3.05
C GLY A 201 28.61 2.64 -3.17
N ASN A 202 27.46 2.55 -3.86
CA ASN A 202 26.64 1.33 -3.90
C ASN A 202 27.00 0.36 -5.04
N SER A 203 28.22 0.41 -5.57
CA SER A 203 28.65 -0.40 -6.72
C SER A 203 28.53 -1.91 -6.50
N ALA A 204 28.74 -2.39 -5.28
CA ALA A 204 28.64 -3.82 -4.94
C ALA A 204 27.22 -4.37 -5.10
N GLN A 205 26.18 -3.62 -4.73
CA GLN A 205 24.79 -4.06 -4.88
C GLN A 205 24.40 -4.13 -6.36
N PHE A 206 24.85 -3.16 -7.16
CA PHE A 206 24.64 -3.19 -8.60
C PHE A 206 25.32 -4.40 -9.26
N GLN A 207 26.53 -4.73 -8.80
CA GLN A 207 27.23 -5.91 -9.28
C GLN A 207 26.43 -7.19 -8.99
N GLN A 208 25.86 -7.33 -7.79
CA GLN A 208 25.01 -8.48 -7.46
C GLN A 208 23.75 -8.55 -8.34
N TRP A 209 23.16 -7.40 -8.70
CA TRP A 209 22.06 -7.36 -9.67
C TRP A 209 22.50 -7.86 -11.05
N THR A 210 23.66 -7.41 -11.55
CA THR A 210 24.17 -7.88 -12.84
C THR A 210 24.49 -9.37 -12.84
N GLU A 211 25.05 -9.89 -11.74
CA GLU A 211 25.31 -11.32 -11.56
C GLU A 211 24.01 -12.13 -11.54
N LEU A 212 22.95 -11.60 -10.90
CA LEU A 212 21.62 -12.21 -10.93
C LEU A 212 21.06 -12.29 -12.35
N ILE A 213 21.16 -11.21 -13.13
CA ILE A 213 20.69 -11.18 -14.53
C ILE A 213 21.42 -12.22 -15.37
N ASP A 214 22.74 -12.32 -15.23
CA ASP A 214 23.52 -13.32 -15.95
C ASP A 214 23.10 -14.74 -15.55
N LYS A 215 22.86 -14.96 -14.25
CA LYS A 215 22.35 -16.25 -13.75
C LYS A 215 20.97 -16.59 -14.32
N VAL A 216 20.03 -15.65 -14.32
CA VAL A 216 18.68 -15.85 -14.88
C VAL A 216 18.76 -16.24 -16.36
N LYS A 217 19.61 -15.57 -17.16
CA LYS A 217 19.80 -15.91 -18.57
C LYS A 217 20.36 -17.31 -18.79
N VAL A 218 21.29 -17.74 -17.92
CA VAL A 218 21.83 -19.10 -17.93
C VAL A 218 20.74 -20.11 -17.55
N ASP A 219 19.96 -19.83 -16.49
CA ASP A 219 18.88 -20.71 -16.01
C ASP A 219 17.78 -20.85 -17.08
N GLN A 220 17.43 -19.77 -17.79
CA GLN A 220 16.52 -19.78 -18.93
C GLN A 220 17.00 -20.64 -20.10
N SER A 221 18.31 -20.66 -20.35
CA SER A 221 18.88 -21.41 -21.47
C SER A 221 19.04 -22.90 -21.16
N THR A 222 19.18 -23.27 -19.88
CA THR A 222 19.62 -24.61 -19.48
C THR A 222 18.60 -25.37 -18.64
N VAL A 223 17.87 -24.70 -17.76
CA VAL A 223 16.98 -25.33 -16.77
C VAL A 223 15.54 -25.20 -17.21
N PHE A 224 15.11 -24.01 -17.62
CA PHE A 224 13.69 -23.72 -17.89
C PHE A 224 13.07 -24.54 -19.03
N PRO A 225 13.77 -24.87 -20.15
CA PRO A 225 13.22 -25.71 -21.20
C PRO A 225 12.95 -27.14 -20.73
N THR A 226 13.74 -27.62 -19.76
CA THR A 226 13.52 -28.93 -19.15
C THR A 226 12.31 -28.86 -18.23
N LEU A 227 12.24 -27.84 -17.37
CA LEU A 227 11.13 -27.65 -16.43
C LEU A 227 9.79 -27.46 -17.14
N SER A 228 9.72 -26.59 -18.15
CA SER A 228 8.49 -26.34 -18.90
C SER A 228 7.98 -27.56 -19.67
N ALA A 229 8.87 -28.48 -20.05
CA ALA A 229 8.49 -29.74 -20.67
C ALA A 229 7.90 -30.76 -19.66
N PHE A 230 8.26 -30.67 -18.37
CA PHE A 230 7.63 -31.46 -17.30
C PHE A 230 6.27 -30.87 -16.88
N SER A 231 6.10 -29.55 -17.00
CA SER A 231 4.87 -28.83 -16.64
C SER A 231 3.73 -28.97 -17.65
N GLN A 232 3.99 -29.45 -18.87
CA GLN A 232 2.91 -29.63 -19.85
C GLN A 232 1.96 -30.74 -19.38
N PRO A 233 0.68 -30.43 -19.11
CA PRO A 233 -0.34 -31.46 -19.02
C PRO A 233 -0.38 -32.17 -20.38
N LYS A 234 -0.56 -33.49 -20.41
CA LYS A 234 -1.28 -34.07 -21.54
C LYS A 234 -2.63 -33.35 -21.57
N ASN A 235 -2.87 -32.54 -22.59
CA ASN A 235 -4.06 -31.70 -22.80
C ASN A 235 -5.42 -32.43 -22.72
N ASP A 236 -5.47 -33.72 -22.39
CA ASP A 236 -6.69 -34.52 -22.36
C ASP A 236 -7.63 -34.19 -21.19
N VAL A 237 -7.17 -33.46 -20.17
CA VAL A 237 -7.96 -33.21 -18.93
C VAL A 237 -8.64 -31.83 -18.92
N GLU A 238 -8.03 -30.80 -19.50
CA GLU A 238 -8.66 -29.47 -19.63
C GLU A 238 -9.81 -29.50 -20.64
N ASP A 239 -9.63 -30.15 -21.79
CA ASP A 239 -10.70 -30.36 -22.78
C ASP A 239 -11.88 -31.15 -22.18
N ALA A 240 -11.60 -32.18 -21.37
CA ALA A 240 -12.63 -32.99 -20.73
C ALA A 240 -13.39 -32.23 -19.62
N LEU A 241 -12.74 -31.29 -18.95
CA LEU A 241 -13.38 -30.43 -17.94
C LEU A 241 -14.23 -29.35 -18.61
N GLU A 242 -13.75 -28.76 -19.70
CA GLU A 242 -14.51 -27.80 -20.51
C GLU A 242 -15.75 -28.48 -21.14
N GLU A 243 -15.63 -29.70 -21.66
CA GLU A 243 -16.75 -30.48 -22.20
C GLU A 243 -17.75 -30.90 -21.12
N ALA A 244 -17.29 -31.23 -19.91
CA ALA A 244 -18.17 -31.53 -18.77
C ALA A 244 -18.93 -30.29 -18.27
N ILE A 245 -18.35 -29.09 -18.39
CA ILE A 245 -19.01 -27.81 -18.04
C ILE A 245 -20.02 -27.42 -19.12
N LEU A 246 -19.71 -27.66 -20.40
CA LEU A 246 -20.60 -27.40 -21.53
C LEU A 246 -21.73 -28.45 -21.67
N GLY A 247 -21.56 -29.64 -21.08
CA GLY A 247 -22.55 -30.72 -21.10
C GLY A 247 -23.65 -30.63 -20.03
N VAL A 248 -23.62 -29.64 -19.13
CA VAL A 248 -24.73 -29.37 -18.22
C VAL A 248 -25.81 -28.63 -19.02
N GLY A 249 -26.72 -29.43 -19.58
CA GLY A 249 -27.81 -28.98 -20.44
C GLY A 249 -28.50 -27.72 -19.93
N LEU A 250 -28.42 -26.66 -20.73
CA LEU A 250 -29.44 -25.63 -20.74
C LEU A 250 -30.72 -26.33 -21.18
N ASP A 251 -31.56 -26.65 -20.21
CA ASP A 251 -32.99 -26.91 -20.35
C ASP A 251 -33.58 -25.69 -21.07
N ASP A 252 -33.59 -25.73 -22.40
CA ASP A 252 -34.29 -24.79 -23.24
C ASP A 252 -35.77 -25.10 -23.08
N GLY A 253 -36.37 -24.53 -22.02
CA GLY A 253 -37.77 -24.68 -21.66
C GLY A 253 -38.73 -24.30 -22.78
N GLU A 254 -38.88 -25.20 -23.73
CA GLU A 254 -39.86 -25.22 -24.79
C GLU A 254 -40.59 -26.56 -24.63
N ASP A 255 -41.73 -26.50 -23.93
CA ASP A 255 -42.89 -27.35 -24.19
C ASP A 255 -44.03 -26.97 -23.23
N ALA A 256 -45.03 -26.29 -23.78
CA ALA A 256 -46.40 -26.40 -23.32
C ALA A 256 -47.34 -26.16 -24.51
N ASP A 257 -47.58 -27.23 -25.27
CA ASP A 257 -48.61 -27.29 -26.29
C ASP A 257 -50.03 -27.21 -25.69
N GLU A 258 -50.78 -26.28 -26.29
CA GLU A 258 -52.19 -26.29 -26.71
C GLU A 258 -53.28 -27.08 -25.95
N GLU A 259 -54.26 -26.28 -25.52
CA GLU A 259 -55.71 -26.48 -25.71
C GLU A 259 -56.48 -27.29 -24.65
N TRP A 260 -57.73 -26.85 -24.41
CA TRP A 260 -58.95 -27.59 -24.03
C TRP A 260 -59.79 -26.96 -22.88
N MET A 261 -60.84 -26.26 -23.32
CA MET A 261 -62.20 -26.15 -22.73
C MET A 261 -62.42 -25.16 -21.56
N SER A 262 -63.54 -24.45 -21.42
CA SER A 262 -64.69 -24.07 -22.26
C SER A 262 -65.62 -23.23 -21.35
N GLU A 263 -66.32 -22.26 -21.95
CA GLU A 263 -67.68 -21.77 -21.60
C GLU A 263 -67.98 -20.94 -20.33
N GLY A 264 -68.80 -19.90 -20.58
CA GLY A 264 -69.71 -19.21 -19.67
C GLY A 264 -69.22 -17.82 -19.26
N GLU A 265 -69.92 -16.70 -19.51
CA GLU A 265 -71.29 -16.47 -19.92
C GLU A 265 -71.42 -14.97 -20.27
N GLU A 266 -72.32 -14.63 -21.20
CA GLU A 266 -72.78 -13.27 -21.52
C GLU A 266 -73.28 -12.52 -20.25
N ILE A 267 -73.44 -11.20 -20.21
CA ILE A 267 -74.62 -10.48 -20.74
C ILE A 267 -74.41 -8.95 -20.57
N SER A 268 -74.72 -8.25 -21.67
CA SER A 268 -75.17 -6.85 -21.90
C SER A 268 -74.58 -5.66 -21.14
#